data_AF-A0A937PGN5-F1
#
_entry.id   AF-A0A937PGN5-F1
#
_cell.length_a   1.000
_cell.length_b   1.000
_cell.length_c   1.000
_cell.angle_alpha   90.00
_cell.angle_beta   90.00
_cell.angle_gamma   90.00
#
_symmetry.space_group_name_H-M   'P 1'
#
loop_
_entity.id
_entity.type
_entity.pdbx_description
1 polymer ?
#
loop_
_entity_poly.entity_id
_entity_poly.type
_entity_poly.pdbx_seq_one_letter_code
_entity_poly.pdbx_strand_id
1 'polypeptide(L)'
;MFKGQDKSFLVAFTISLFVHTTILINMPNLNSDTPEQLNKTELTYVKEELTSRKFEPKSKAKDKLPPPYIKRDKIYKKIKELISKNIFVRKPQRLPAQFVSIKKTVKLADILDKNQKNPNYMSYYRIIRKKIKETAYRNYNRIDNGEVYVSFVVSIFGQLWDIRINEEETTASTYLKDIALKSVRDAEPFPDFPPDLADFAQLSFNIIICFESE
;
A
#
# COMPACT_ATOMS: atom_id res chain seq x y z
N MET A 1 -64.67 17.49 -19.97
CA MET A 1 -64.94 18.87 -20.40
C MET A 1 -63.62 19.65 -20.39
N PHE A 2 -62.92 19.67 -21.52
CA PHE A 2 -61.89 20.67 -21.85
C PHE A 2 -62.04 20.93 -23.35
N LYS A 3 -62.91 21.88 -23.68
CA LYS A 3 -63.29 22.27 -25.04
C LYS A 3 -62.61 23.62 -25.30
N GLY A 4 -61.53 23.58 -26.06
CA GLY A 4 -60.66 24.72 -26.31
C GLY A 4 -59.20 24.29 -26.35
N GLN A 5 -58.83 23.41 -27.29
CA GLN A 5 -57.42 23.18 -27.58
C GLN A 5 -56.91 24.43 -28.31
N ASP A 6 -56.17 25.26 -27.59
CA ASP A 6 -55.45 26.38 -28.18
C ASP A 6 -54.45 25.81 -29.18
N LYS A 7 -54.76 25.98 -30.47
CA LYS A 7 -53.91 25.49 -31.58
C LYS A 7 -52.47 25.97 -31.40
N SER A 8 -52.28 27.15 -30.82
CA SER A 8 -50.99 27.73 -30.46
C SER A 8 -50.20 26.87 -29.45
N PHE A 9 -50.87 26.27 -28.46
CA PHE A 9 -50.23 25.37 -27.50
C PHE A 9 -49.75 24.08 -28.19
N LEU A 10 -50.60 23.51 -29.06
CA LEU A 10 -50.26 22.30 -29.80
C LEU A 10 -49.08 22.53 -30.76
N VAL A 11 -49.04 23.69 -31.42
CA VAL A 11 -47.91 24.09 -32.28
C VAL A 11 -46.64 24.34 -31.47
N ALA A 12 -46.73 25.03 -30.32
CA ALA A 12 -45.57 25.25 -29.46
C ALA A 12 -45.00 23.94 -28.92
N PHE A 13 -45.87 23.00 -28.53
CA PHE A 13 -45.46 21.68 -28.05
C PHE A 13 -44.76 20.86 -29.12
N THR A 14 -45.29 20.84 -30.35
CA THR A 14 -44.65 20.08 -31.45
C THR A 14 -43.28 20.66 -31.82
N ILE A 15 -43.14 21.99 -31.84
CA ILE A 15 -41.84 22.65 -32.09
C ILE A 15 -40.84 22.33 -30.97
N SER A 16 -41.26 22.45 -29.71
CA SER A 16 -40.40 22.16 -28.56
C SER A 16 -39.93 20.71 -28.56
N LEU A 17 -40.82 19.76 -28.87
CA LEU A 17 -40.47 18.35 -28.98
C LEU A 17 -39.44 18.10 -30.09
N PHE A 18 -39.59 18.74 -31.25
CA PHE A 18 -38.67 18.61 -32.38
C PHE A 18 -37.28 19.18 -32.09
N VAL A 19 -37.21 20.30 -31.36
CA VAL A 19 -35.94 20.90 -30.93
C VAL A 19 -35.21 19.97 -29.95
N HIS A 20 -35.92 19.37 -29.00
CA HIS A 20 -35.28 18.47 -28.04
C HIS A 20 -34.86 17.13 -28.65
N THR A 21 -35.64 16.57 -29.59
CA THR A 21 -35.24 15.34 -30.29
C THR A 21 -34.00 15.55 -31.17
N THR A 22 -33.91 16.68 -31.87
CA THR A 22 -32.73 17.00 -32.69
C THR A 22 -31.46 17.20 -31.85
N ILE A 23 -31.58 17.83 -30.66
CA ILE A 23 -30.46 17.95 -29.71
C ILE A 23 -30.00 16.58 -29.19
N LEU A 24 -30.94 15.68 -28.85
CA LEU A 24 -30.60 14.34 -28.37
C LEU A 24 -29.93 13.46 -29.45
N ILE A 25 -30.36 13.57 -30.71
CA ILE A 25 -29.76 12.81 -31.82
C ILE A 25 -28.37 13.33 -32.19
N ASN A 26 -28.15 14.64 -32.08
CA ASN A 26 -26.86 15.27 -32.40
C ASN A 26 -25.89 15.37 -31.21
N MET A 27 -26.19 14.79 -30.05
CA MET A 27 -25.20 14.64 -28.97
C MET A 27 -24.24 13.49 -29.32
N PRO A 28 -22.95 13.78 -29.65
CA PRO A 28 -21.97 12.73 -29.69
C PRO A 28 -21.71 12.27 -28.25
N ASN A 29 -21.81 10.96 -28.03
CA ASN A 29 -21.48 10.25 -26.78
C ASN A 29 -22.61 10.12 -25.75
N LEU A 30 -23.72 9.46 -26.14
CA LEU A 30 -24.37 8.50 -25.24
C LEU A 30 -23.75 7.12 -25.52
N ASN A 31 -22.51 6.94 -25.09
CA ASN A 31 -21.88 5.62 -25.03
C ASN A 31 -22.68 4.80 -24.02
N SER A 32 -23.59 3.98 -24.52
CA SER A 32 -24.09 2.83 -23.79
C SER A 32 -22.89 1.91 -23.53
N ASP A 33 -22.43 1.87 -22.28
CA ASP A 33 -21.39 0.96 -21.80
C ASP A 33 -21.66 -0.44 -22.34
N THR A 34 -20.89 -0.81 -23.36
CA THR A 34 -20.85 -2.17 -23.86
C THR A 34 -20.00 -2.92 -22.84
N PRO A 35 -20.50 -3.96 -22.16
CA PRO A 35 -19.67 -4.69 -21.22
C PRO A 35 -18.49 -5.28 -22.00
N GLU A 36 -17.31 -4.78 -21.69
CA GLU A 36 -16.04 -5.22 -22.22
C GLU A 36 -15.97 -6.75 -22.08
N GLN A 37 -15.90 -7.47 -23.19
CA GLN A 37 -15.70 -8.91 -23.17
C GLN A 37 -14.35 -9.17 -22.50
N LEU A 38 -14.41 -9.63 -21.25
CA LEU A 38 -13.26 -10.15 -20.52
C LEU A 38 -12.67 -11.30 -21.34
N ASN A 39 -11.57 -11.01 -22.05
CA ASN A 39 -10.74 -12.02 -22.68
C ASN A 39 -10.33 -13.01 -21.58
N LYS A 40 -10.79 -14.27 -21.71
CA LYS A 40 -10.37 -15.37 -20.84
C LYS A 40 -8.87 -15.56 -20.99
N THR A 41 -8.10 -15.03 -20.05
CA THR A 41 -6.69 -15.37 -19.93
C THR A 41 -6.61 -16.80 -19.41
N GLU A 42 -6.28 -17.77 -20.28
CA GLU A 42 -5.98 -19.13 -19.87
C GLU A 42 -4.67 -19.15 -19.08
N LEU A 43 -4.78 -19.28 -17.76
CA LEU A 43 -3.64 -19.44 -16.86
C LEU A 43 -3.06 -20.85 -17.04
N THR A 44 -1.95 -20.96 -17.77
CA THR A 44 -1.14 -22.18 -17.78
C THR A 44 -0.35 -22.24 -16.47
N TYR A 45 -0.81 -23.06 -15.53
CA TYR A 45 -0.10 -23.29 -14.27
C TYR A 45 1.14 -24.14 -14.52
N VAL A 46 2.31 -23.51 -14.60
CA VAL A 46 3.59 -24.21 -14.48
C VAL A 46 3.80 -24.52 -13.00
N LYS A 47 3.59 -25.79 -12.64
CA LYS A 47 3.91 -26.32 -11.31
C LYS A 47 5.43 -26.32 -11.14
N GLU A 48 5.98 -25.28 -10.51
CA GLU A 48 7.37 -25.30 -10.06
C GLU A 48 7.47 -26.26 -8.87
N GLU A 49 8.06 -27.43 -9.11
CA GLU A 49 8.51 -28.30 -8.05
C GLU A 49 9.64 -27.59 -7.32
N LEU A 50 9.36 -27.17 -6.08
CA LEU A 50 10.35 -26.65 -5.15
C LEU A 50 11.45 -27.71 -4.96
N THR A 51 12.52 -27.63 -5.75
CA THR A 51 13.76 -28.34 -5.45
C THR A 51 14.29 -27.76 -4.14
N SER A 52 13.96 -28.45 -3.05
CA SER A 52 14.51 -28.21 -1.72
C SER A 52 16.04 -28.15 -1.84
N ARG A 53 16.58 -26.94 -1.80
CA ARG A 53 18.02 -26.73 -1.75
C ARG A 53 18.46 -27.19 -0.36
N LYS A 54 18.91 -28.44 -0.26
CA LYS A 54 19.58 -28.97 0.93
C LYS A 54 20.72 -28.03 1.28
N PHE A 55 20.59 -27.32 2.39
CA PHE A 55 21.71 -26.65 3.01
C PHE A 55 22.68 -27.74 3.48
N GLU A 56 23.79 -27.90 2.76
CA GLU A 56 24.91 -28.68 3.29
C GLU A 56 25.51 -27.90 4.49
N PRO A 57 25.53 -28.50 5.69
CA PRO A 57 26.22 -27.89 6.81
C PRO A 57 27.72 -27.93 6.52
N LYS A 58 28.34 -26.76 6.38
CA LYS A 58 29.81 -26.64 6.32
C LYS A 58 30.41 -27.25 7.58
N SER A 59 30.98 -28.43 7.43
CA SER A 59 31.57 -29.20 8.50
C SER A 59 32.96 -28.69 8.89
N LYS A 60 33.22 -28.74 10.21
CA LYS A 60 34.52 -28.87 10.90
C LYS A 60 35.41 -27.63 11.03
N ALA A 61 34.98 -26.68 11.87
CA ALA A 61 35.94 -26.02 12.75
C ALA A 61 36.37 -27.05 13.81
N LYS A 62 37.66 -27.40 13.85
CA LYS A 62 38.22 -28.18 14.96
C LYS A 62 38.15 -27.31 16.20
N ASP A 63 37.24 -27.62 17.12
CA ASP A 63 37.24 -27.08 18.47
C ASP A 63 38.54 -27.47 19.17
N LYS A 64 39.55 -26.60 19.06
CA LYS A 64 40.62 -26.58 20.05
C LYS A 64 40.03 -25.87 21.26
N LEU A 65 39.51 -26.65 22.21
CA LEU A 65 39.24 -26.15 23.54
C LEU A 65 40.48 -25.36 24.01
N PRO A 66 40.32 -24.11 24.48
CA PRO A 66 41.46 -23.38 25.01
C PRO A 66 42.03 -24.15 26.20
N PRO A 67 43.36 -24.25 26.34
CA PRO A 67 43.98 -25.02 27.41
C PRO A 67 43.47 -24.53 28.77
N PRO A 68 43.04 -25.43 29.66
CA PRO A 68 42.59 -25.04 30.98
C PRO A 68 43.83 -24.60 31.78
N TYR A 69 43.72 -23.44 32.44
CA TYR A 69 44.73 -22.73 33.22
C TYR A 69 45.61 -21.72 32.49
N ILE A 70 45.01 -20.57 32.20
CA ILE A 70 45.71 -19.29 32.20
C ILE A 70 45.63 -18.72 33.63
N LYS A 71 46.77 -18.58 34.32
CA LYS A 71 46.87 -17.95 35.64
C LYS A 71 46.43 -16.48 35.55
N ARG A 72 45.16 -16.20 35.87
CA ARG A 72 44.49 -14.89 35.71
C ARG A 72 45.29 -13.75 36.36
N ASP A 73 45.97 -14.03 37.46
CA ASP A 73 46.67 -13.03 38.27
C ASP A 73 47.86 -12.37 37.54
N LYS A 74 48.54 -13.11 36.65
CA LYS A 74 49.66 -12.56 35.87
C LYS A 74 49.18 -11.66 34.72
N ILE A 75 47.97 -11.90 34.20
CA ILE A 75 47.37 -11.09 33.13
C ILE A 75 46.85 -9.77 33.70
N TYR A 76 46.15 -9.82 34.84
CA TYR A 76 45.63 -8.60 35.47
C TYR A 76 46.75 -7.65 35.89
N LYS A 77 47.88 -8.17 36.41
CA LYS A 77 49.03 -7.33 36.78
C LYS A 77 49.66 -6.64 35.57
N LYS A 78 49.82 -7.37 34.45
CA LYS A 78 50.38 -6.84 33.19
C LYS A 78 49.46 -5.80 32.53
N ILE A 79 48.15 -6.03 32.52
CA ILE A 79 47.17 -5.07 31.98
C ILE A 79 47.12 -3.80 32.86
N LYS A 80 47.18 -3.94 34.19
CA LYS A 80 47.18 -2.80 35.10
C LYS A 80 48.43 -1.92 34.95
N GLU A 81 49.61 -2.53 34.76
CA GLU A 81 50.84 -1.79 34.44
C GLU A 81 50.76 -1.07 33.08
N LEU A 82 50.21 -1.71 32.05
CA LEU A 82 50.05 -1.12 30.72
C LEU A 82 49.05 0.03 30.69
N ILE A 83 47.94 -0.06 31.44
CA ILE A 83 46.94 1.02 31.54
C ILE A 83 47.50 2.20 32.36
N SER A 84 48.32 1.94 33.39
CA SER A 84 48.92 2.99 34.23
C SER A 84 49.98 3.82 33.51
N LYS A 85 50.61 3.27 32.46
CA LYS A 85 51.53 3.99 31.59
C LYS A 85 50.80 4.46 30.32
N ASN A 86 50.30 5.70 30.37
CA ASN A 86 50.09 6.55 29.20
C ASN A 86 48.90 6.30 28.26
N ILE A 87 47.70 6.00 28.78
CA ILE A 87 46.47 6.15 27.96
C ILE A 87 45.61 7.27 28.54
N PHE A 88 45.83 8.49 28.06
CA PHE A 88 44.89 9.59 28.26
C PHE A 88 43.64 9.31 27.39
N VAL A 89 42.70 8.54 27.94
CA VAL A 89 41.42 8.24 27.29
C VAL A 89 40.59 9.52 27.24
N ARG A 90 40.73 10.30 26.15
CA ARG A 90 39.77 11.36 25.86
C ARG A 90 38.44 10.72 25.52
N LYS A 91 37.42 10.97 26.35
CA LYS A 91 36.05 10.55 26.06
C LYS A 91 35.64 11.09 24.68
N PRO A 92 35.05 10.28 23.79
CA PRO A 92 34.59 10.77 22.50
C PRO A 92 33.54 11.86 22.73
N GLN A 93 33.80 13.05 22.19
CA GLN A 93 32.87 14.16 22.22
C GLN A 93 31.71 13.82 21.28
N ARG A 94 30.53 13.53 21.85
CA ARG A 94 29.31 13.31 21.07
C ARG A 94 28.93 14.64 20.42
N LEU A 95 29.11 14.75 19.11
CA LEU A 95 28.49 15.83 18.35
C LEU A 95 26.97 15.66 18.48
N PRO A 96 26.20 16.70 18.86
CA PRO A 96 24.76 16.63 18.79
C PRO A 96 24.41 16.44 17.31
N ALA A 97 23.90 15.26 16.96
CA ALA A 97 23.26 15.08 15.68
C ALA A 97 22.16 16.14 15.59
N GLN A 98 22.28 17.05 14.63
CA GLN A 98 21.22 17.98 14.27
C GLN A 98 20.11 17.15 13.61
N PHE A 99 19.35 16.41 14.42
CA PHE A 99 18.11 15.80 13.99
C PHE A 99 17.12 16.94 13.82
N VAL A 100 17.05 17.52 12.61
CA VAL A 100 15.86 18.23 12.19
C VAL A 100 14.76 17.18 12.16
N SER A 101 13.89 17.19 13.16
CA SER A 101 12.73 16.33 13.21
C SER A 101 11.73 16.78 12.13
N ILE A 102 11.98 16.38 10.89
CA ILE A 102 11.07 16.62 9.77
C ILE A 102 9.77 15.87 10.09
N LYS A 103 8.68 16.62 10.22
CA LYS A 103 7.36 16.08 10.52
C LYS A 103 6.77 15.53 9.23
N LYS A 104 6.87 14.22 9.07
CA LYS A 104 6.25 13.48 7.96
C LYS A 104 4.81 13.17 8.29
N THR A 105 3.89 13.38 7.36
CA THR A 105 2.48 13.01 7.50
C THR A 105 2.06 12.12 6.34
N VAL A 106 1.43 10.98 6.67
CA VAL A 106 0.78 10.12 5.69
C VAL A 106 -0.71 10.11 5.99
N LYS A 107 -1.52 10.58 5.03
CA LYS A 107 -2.97 10.51 5.09
C LYS A 107 -3.47 9.46 4.11
N LEU A 108 -4.56 8.79 4.47
CA LEU A 108 -5.31 8.04 3.48
C LEU A 108 -6.67 8.69 3.31
N ALA A 109 -7.15 8.76 2.06
CA ALA A 109 -8.55 9.12 1.75
C ALA A 109 -9.35 7.89 1.32
N ASP A 110 -10.67 7.97 1.47
CA ASP A 110 -11.62 6.89 1.20
C ASP A 110 -12.19 7.04 -0.21
N ILE A 111 -12.04 6.01 -1.04
CA ILE A 111 -12.77 5.89 -2.30
C ILE A 111 -13.75 4.73 -2.10
N LEU A 112 -14.92 5.05 -1.57
CA LEU A 112 -15.97 4.06 -1.34
C LEU A 112 -16.99 4.12 -2.47
N ASP A 113 -17.22 2.98 -3.09
CA ASP A 113 -18.36 2.81 -3.99
C ASP A 113 -19.66 2.92 -3.20
N LYS A 114 -20.70 3.51 -3.81
CA LYS A 114 -22.02 3.74 -3.18
C LYS A 114 -22.67 2.47 -2.61
N ASN A 115 -22.21 1.29 -3.05
CA ASN A 115 -22.68 -0.04 -2.63
C ASN A 115 -21.90 -0.64 -1.42
N GLN A 116 -20.80 -0.02 -0.98
CA GLN A 116 -19.95 -0.50 0.12
C GLN A 116 -20.33 0.07 1.50
N LYS A 117 -21.63 0.14 1.82
CA LYS A 117 -22.13 0.68 3.11
C LYS A 117 -22.18 -0.34 4.26
N ASN A 118 -21.66 -1.56 4.07
CA ASN A 118 -21.65 -2.57 5.13
C ASN A 118 -20.71 -2.13 6.29
N PRO A 119 -21.20 -2.00 7.54
CA PRO A 119 -20.38 -1.56 8.67
C PRO A 119 -19.19 -2.49 8.96
N ASN A 120 -19.31 -3.78 8.65
CA ASN A 120 -18.23 -4.75 8.83
C ASN A 120 -17.14 -4.62 7.76
N TYR A 121 -17.53 -4.29 6.53
CA TYR A 121 -16.57 -3.92 5.49
C TYR A 121 -15.82 -2.65 5.89
N MET A 122 -16.52 -1.66 6.47
CA MET A 122 -15.89 -0.42 6.94
C MET A 122 -14.92 -0.66 8.11
N SER A 123 -15.28 -1.50 9.07
CA SER A 123 -14.39 -1.82 10.20
C SER A 123 -13.13 -2.54 9.72
N TYR A 124 -13.29 -3.51 8.81
CA TYR A 124 -12.17 -4.24 8.22
C TYR A 124 -11.27 -3.32 7.37
N TYR A 125 -11.86 -2.49 6.52
CA TYR A 125 -11.15 -1.50 5.72
C TYR A 125 -10.32 -0.53 6.58
N ARG A 126 -10.85 -0.08 7.74
CA ARG A 126 -10.10 0.74 8.69
C ARG A 126 -8.85 0.03 9.23
N ILE A 127 -8.93 -1.27 9.50
CA ILE A 127 -7.79 -2.05 9.99
C ILE A 127 -6.70 -2.14 8.91
N ILE A 128 -7.09 -2.47 7.68
CA ILE A 128 -6.18 -2.52 6.52
C ILE A 128 -5.49 -1.17 6.33
N ARG A 129 -6.26 -0.07 6.29
CA ARG A 129 -5.71 1.28 6.11
C ARG A 129 -4.73 1.66 7.21
N LYS A 130 -5.05 1.34 8.46
CA LYS A 130 -4.14 1.58 9.58
C LYS A 130 -2.81 0.87 9.35
N LYS A 131 -2.85 -0.40 8.93
CA LYS A 131 -1.65 -1.18 8.67
C LYS A 131 -0.80 -0.61 7.53
N ILE A 132 -1.45 -0.24 6.41
CA ILE A 132 -0.78 0.40 5.26
C ILE A 132 -0.22 1.77 5.63
N LYS A 133 -0.93 2.55 6.46
CA LYS A 133 -0.45 3.84 6.95
C LYS A 133 0.84 3.68 7.74
N GLU A 134 0.89 2.71 8.63
CA GLU A 134 2.06 2.45 9.46
C GLU A 134 3.27 1.98 8.63
N THR A 135 3.06 1.12 7.63
CA THR A 135 4.13 0.70 6.72
C THR A 135 4.58 1.84 5.80
N ALA A 136 3.66 2.63 5.27
CA ALA A 136 3.94 3.79 4.43
C ALA A 136 4.76 4.84 5.17
N TYR A 137 4.41 5.13 6.43
CA TYR A 137 5.18 6.04 7.27
C TYR A 137 6.64 5.56 7.47
N ARG A 138 6.85 4.26 7.66
CA ARG A 138 8.19 3.67 7.82
C ARG A 138 9.00 3.67 6.52
N ASN A 139 8.34 3.47 5.38
CA ASN A 139 8.99 3.41 4.08
C ASN A 139 9.25 4.81 3.48
N TYR A 140 8.51 5.82 3.91
CA TYR A 140 8.64 7.19 3.43
C TYR A 140 9.89 7.89 4.00
N ASN A 141 11.00 7.78 3.27
CA ASN A 141 12.32 8.24 3.74
C ASN A 141 12.77 9.58 3.16
N ARG A 142 12.16 10.06 2.08
CA ARG A 142 12.55 11.31 1.40
C ARG A 142 11.56 12.44 1.71
N ILE A 143 11.98 13.66 1.43
CA ILE A 143 11.16 14.87 1.46
C ILE A 143 10.57 14.98 0.06
N ASP A 144 9.38 14.43 -0.13
CA ASP A 144 8.67 14.44 -1.41
C ASP A 144 7.17 14.42 -1.16
N ASN A 145 6.40 15.20 -1.91
CA ASN A 145 4.97 15.39 -1.69
C ASN A 145 4.19 14.85 -2.88
N GLY A 146 3.05 14.23 -2.61
CA GLY A 146 2.16 13.76 -3.67
C GLY A 146 1.16 12.73 -3.20
N GLU A 147 0.21 12.45 -4.07
CA GLU A 147 -0.88 11.50 -3.81
C GLU A 147 -0.79 10.34 -4.78
N VAL A 148 -0.84 9.11 -4.23
CA VAL A 148 -0.85 7.88 -5.02
C VAL A 148 -2.17 7.16 -4.84
N TYR A 149 -2.86 6.91 -5.94
CA TYR A 149 -4.09 6.14 -5.97
C TYR A 149 -3.76 4.67 -6.19
N VAL A 150 -4.10 3.83 -5.22
CA VAL A 150 -3.77 2.40 -5.22
C VAL A 150 -5.04 1.58 -5.13
N SER A 151 -5.17 0.63 -6.04
CA SER A 151 -6.21 -0.40 -6.05
C SER A 151 -5.56 -1.75 -5.79
N PHE A 152 -6.09 -2.53 -4.86
CA PHE A 152 -5.53 -3.84 -4.53
C PHE A 152 -6.59 -4.83 -4.10
N VAL A 153 -6.28 -6.12 -4.24
CA VAL A 153 -7.18 -7.24 -3.94
C VAL A 153 -6.58 -8.07 -2.82
N VAL A 154 -7.39 -8.35 -1.80
CA VAL A 154 -7.01 -9.19 -0.65
C VAL A 154 -7.88 -10.43 -0.64
N SER A 155 -7.30 -11.58 -0.32
CA SER A 155 -8.01 -12.85 -0.17
C SER A 155 -8.60 -13.03 1.24
N ILE A 156 -9.43 -14.06 1.43
CA ILE A 156 -10.04 -14.38 2.73
C ILE A 156 -9.05 -14.57 3.88
N PHE A 157 -7.83 -15.01 3.56
CA PHE A 157 -6.74 -15.26 4.51
C PHE A 157 -5.84 -14.03 4.69
N GLY A 158 -6.28 -12.86 4.23
CA GLY A 158 -5.52 -11.61 4.36
C GLY A 158 -4.29 -11.50 3.45
N GLN A 159 -4.13 -12.39 2.46
CA GLN A 159 -3.01 -12.33 1.51
C GLN A 159 -3.29 -11.32 0.39
N LEU A 160 -2.26 -10.61 -0.06
CA LEU A 160 -2.36 -9.68 -1.18
C LEU A 160 -2.30 -10.46 -2.50
N TRP A 161 -3.34 -10.35 -3.32
CA TRP A 161 -3.44 -11.05 -4.61
C TRP A 161 -3.02 -10.19 -5.79
N ASP A 162 -3.51 -8.95 -5.83
CA ASP A 162 -3.18 -8.01 -6.91
C ASP A 162 -3.02 -6.60 -6.33
N ILE A 163 -2.20 -5.79 -7.00
CA ILE A 163 -1.95 -4.39 -6.65
C ILE A 163 -1.65 -3.58 -7.91
N ARG A 164 -2.35 -2.47 -8.07
CA ARG A 164 -2.27 -1.57 -9.22
C ARG A 164 -2.28 -0.11 -8.76
N ILE A 165 -1.62 0.74 -9.52
CA ILE A 165 -1.71 2.19 -9.37
C ILE A 165 -2.65 2.72 -10.44
N ASN A 166 -3.56 3.62 -10.04
CA ASN A 166 -4.32 4.40 -11.01
C ASN A 166 -3.46 5.60 -11.45
N GLU A 167 -2.88 5.49 -12.64
CA GLU A 167 -2.00 6.52 -13.20
C GLU A 167 -2.73 7.83 -13.55
N GLU A 168 -4.03 7.77 -13.83
CA GLU A 168 -4.84 8.94 -14.20
C GLU A 168 -5.11 9.86 -13.01
N GLU A 169 -5.27 9.27 -11.82
CA GLU A 169 -5.56 10.01 -10.59
C GLU A 169 -4.31 10.29 -9.76
N THR A 170 -3.20 9.61 -10.04
CA THR A 170 -1.95 9.75 -9.28
C THR A 170 -1.15 10.98 -9.73
N THR A 171 -0.86 11.87 -8.79
CA THR A 171 -0.06 13.09 -9.02
C THR A 171 1.40 12.96 -8.60
N ALA A 172 1.76 11.84 -7.98
CA ALA A 172 3.04 11.65 -7.31
C ALA A 172 4.19 11.21 -8.23
N SER A 173 5.42 11.39 -7.76
CA SER A 173 6.66 10.93 -8.43
C SER A 173 6.74 9.40 -8.52
N THR A 174 7.57 8.88 -9.45
CA THR A 174 7.85 7.43 -9.54
C THR A 174 8.36 6.85 -8.22
N TYR A 175 9.14 7.63 -7.46
CA TYR A 175 9.60 7.22 -6.14
C TYR A 175 8.42 7.00 -5.18
N LEU A 176 7.47 7.93 -5.11
CA LEU A 176 6.30 7.79 -4.23
C LEU A 176 5.39 6.64 -4.66
N LYS A 177 5.26 6.39 -5.98
CA LYS A 177 4.58 5.22 -6.54
C LYS A 177 5.22 3.91 -6.05
N ASP A 178 6.55 3.79 -6.14
CA ASP A 178 7.28 2.62 -5.66
C ASP A 178 7.12 2.44 -4.14
N ILE A 179 7.19 3.54 -3.38
CA ILE A 179 6.99 3.52 -1.93
C ILE A 179 5.55 3.09 -1.60
N ALA A 180 4.55 3.56 -2.32
CA ALA A 180 3.16 3.14 -2.13
C ALA A 180 2.99 1.64 -2.37
N LEU A 181 3.46 1.12 -3.51
CA LEU A 181 3.41 -0.31 -3.85
C LEU A 181 4.13 -1.15 -2.79
N LYS A 182 5.34 -0.75 -2.42
CA LYS A 182 6.13 -1.41 -1.39
C LYS A 182 5.40 -1.41 -0.05
N SER A 183 4.76 -0.32 0.33
CA SER A 183 4.10 -0.19 1.63
C SER A 183 2.86 -1.06 1.76
N VAL A 184 2.11 -1.26 0.67
CA VAL A 184 0.98 -2.19 0.64
C VAL A 184 1.49 -3.64 0.71
N ARG A 185 2.56 -3.98 -0.01
CA ARG A 185 3.20 -5.31 0.07
C ARG A 185 3.76 -5.61 1.46
N ASP A 186 4.47 -4.65 2.06
CA ASP A 186 5.03 -4.77 3.41
C ASP A 186 3.93 -4.78 4.50
N ALA A 187 2.70 -4.43 4.17
CA ALA A 187 1.55 -4.54 5.07
C ALA A 187 0.97 -5.97 5.12
N GLU A 188 1.34 -6.85 4.21
CA GLU A 188 0.98 -8.27 4.29
C GLU A 188 1.63 -8.93 5.52
N PRO A 189 0.95 -9.89 6.20
CA PRO A 189 -0.42 -10.37 5.99
C PRO A 189 -1.50 -9.49 6.61
N PHE A 190 -2.57 -9.17 5.88
CA PHE A 190 -3.74 -8.52 6.46
C PHE A 190 -4.49 -9.48 7.41
N PRO A 191 -5.38 -9.00 8.29
CA PRO A 191 -6.22 -9.89 9.09
C PRO A 191 -7.15 -10.72 8.18
N ASP A 192 -7.59 -11.86 8.66
CA ASP A 192 -8.62 -12.64 7.95
C ASP A 192 -9.95 -11.87 7.87
N PHE A 193 -10.80 -12.26 6.93
CA PHE A 193 -12.10 -11.62 6.76
C PHE A 193 -12.98 -11.85 8.00
N PRO A 194 -13.72 -10.82 8.45
CA PRO A 194 -14.71 -11.02 9.49
C PRO A 194 -15.79 -12.02 9.02
N PRO A 195 -16.48 -12.72 9.94
CA PRO A 195 -17.45 -13.76 9.60
C PRO A 195 -18.51 -13.30 8.59
N ASP A 196 -18.94 -12.04 8.71
CA ASP A 196 -19.96 -11.43 7.84
C ASP A 196 -19.47 -11.12 6.42
N LEU A 197 -18.17 -11.30 6.14
CA LEU A 197 -17.55 -11.18 4.83
C LEU A 197 -16.91 -12.50 4.37
N ALA A 198 -17.08 -13.59 5.12
CA ALA A 198 -16.47 -14.89 4.82
C ALA A 198 -17.01 -15.54 3.53
N ASP A 199 -18.20 -15.13 3.08
CA ASP A 199 -18.79 -15.59 1.81
C ASP A 199 -18.04 -15.06 0.57
N PHE A 200 -17.25 -14.00 0.73
CA PHE A 200 -16.46 -13.43 -0.36
C PHE A 200 -15.08 -14.08 -0.40
N ALA A 201 -14.69 -14.67 -1.54
CA ALA A 201 -13.35 -15.23 -1.71
C ALA A 201 -12.23 -14.15 -1.73
N GLN A 202 -12.58 -12.94 -2.14
CA GLN A 202 -11.66 -11.81 -2.24
C GLN A 202 -12.40 -10.48 -2.11
N LEU A 203 -11.69 -9.44 -1.67
CA LEU A 203 -12.19 -8.07 -1.56
C LEU A 203 -11.22 -7.10 -2.23
N SER A 204 -11.78 -6.19 -3.01
CA SER A 204 -11.04 -5.12 -3.68
C SER A 204 -11.12 -3.83 -2.86
N PHE A 205 -9.99 -3.16 -2.73
CA PHE A 205 -9.85 -1.94 -1.95
C PHE A 205 -9.18 -0.86 -2.79
N ASN A 206 -9.71 0.35 -2.70
CA ASN A 206 -9.15 1.54 -3.30
C ASN A 206 -8.73 2.49 -2.18
N ILE A 207 -7.51 3.00 -2.22
CA ILE A 207 -6.99 3.96 -1.24
C ILE A 207 -6.18 5.04 -1.95
N ILE A 208 -6.19 6.23 -1.39
CA ILE A 208 -5.26 7.30 -1.76
C ILE A 208 -4.22 7.37 -0.65
N ILE A 209 -2.93 7.35 -0.97
CA ILE A 209 -1.86 7.57 -0.01
C ILE A 209 -1.27 8.96 -0.28
N CYS A 210 -1.54 9.91 0.61
CA CYS A 210 -0.99 11.25 0.53
C CYS A 210 0.30 11.32 1.35
N PHE A 211 1.41 11.65 0.69
CA PHE A 211 2.70 11.91 1.32
C PHE A 211 2.91 13.41 1.44
N GLU A 212 3.19 13.85 2.67
CA GLU A 212 3.47 15.24 2.99
C GLU A 212 4.72 15.31 3.90
N SER A 213 5.64 16.21 3.57
CA SER A 213 6.78 16.61 4.40
C SER A 213 6.75 18.12 4.64
N GLU A 214 6.72 18.52 5.91
CA GLU A 214 6.90 19.90 6.39
C GLU A 214 8.38 20.23 6.62
#